data_AF-A0A328SJ59-F1
#
_entry.id   AF-A0A328SJ59-F1
#
_cell.length_a   1.000
_cell.length_b   1.000
_cell.length_c   1.000
_cell.angle_alpha   90.00
_cell.angle_beta   90.00
_cell.angle_gamma   90.00
#
_symmetry.space_group_name_H-M   'P 1'
#
loop_
_entity.id
_entity.type
_entity.pdbx_description
1 polymer ?
#
loop_
_entity_poly.entity_id
_entity_poly.type
_entity_poly.pdbx_seq_one_letter_code
_entity_poly.pdbx_strand_id
1 'polypeptide(L)' 'CPFCHMQFDVGQKEVNEQYGTDFAIPVLHLAQLYGLAMGLSPEECTLDKQIVDPSELIEKMNTPKEEEAAE' A
#
# COMPACT_ATOMS: atom_id res chain seq x y z
N CYS A 1 -0.41 -4.39 12.81
CA CYS A 1 -1.18 -5.57 13.27
C CYS A 1 -1.53 -6.41 12.04
N PRO A 2 -1.14 -7.70 11.97
CA PRO A 2 -1.43 -8.55 10.81
C PRO A 2 -2.92 -8.70 10.53
N PHE A 3 -3.75 -8.81 11.57
CA PHE A 3 -5.20 -8.96 11.39
C PHE A 3 -5.85 -7.69 10.84
N CYS A 4 -5.43 -6.51 11.31
CA CYS A 4 -5.93 -5.25 10.74
C CYS A 4 -5.52 -5.09 9.27
N HIS A 5 -4.29 -5.48 8.92
CA HIS A 5 -3.80 -5.44 7.54
C HIS A 5 -4.69 -6.30 6.64
N MET A 6 -4.93 -7.56 7.03
CA MET A 6 -5.85 -8.47 6.31
C MET A 6 -7.28 -7.91 6.22
N GLN A 7 -7.83 -7.36 7.30
CA GLN A 7 -9.18 -6.82 7.31
C GLN A 7 -9.36 -5.64 6.34
N PHE A 8 -8.35 -4.77 6.21
CA PHE A 8 -8.42 -3.66 5.25
C PHE A 8 -8.07 -4.07 3.82
N ASP A 9 -7.17 -5.03 3.63
CA ASP A 9 -6.78 -5.49 2.29
C ASP A 9 -7.88 -6.38 1.67
N VAL A 10 -8.20 -7.49 2.33
CA VAL A 10 -9.22 -8.44 1.85
C VAL A 10 -10.63 -7.85 2.01
N GLY A 11 -10.90 -7.18 3.13
CA GLY A 11 -12.25 -6.69 3.45
C GLY A 11 -12.74 -5.59 2.51
N GLN A 12 -11.87 -4.92 1.77
CA GLN A 12 -12.30 -3.99 0.71
C GLN A 12 -13.16 -4.70 -0.35
N LYS A 13 -12.87 -5.96 -0.68
CA LYS A 13 -13.69 -6.74 -1.60
C LYS A 13 -15.12 -6.91 -1.08
N GLU A 14 -15.25 -7.29 0.20
CA GLU A 14 -16.55 -7.46 0.84
C GLU A 14 -17.32 -6.13 0.93
N VAL A 15 -16.64 -5.04 1.28
CA VAL A 15 -17.24 -3.70 1.32
C VAL A 15 -17.74 -3.26 -0.07
N ASN A 16 -16.93 -3.46 -1.10
CA ASN A 16 -17.31 -3.14 -2.48
C ASN A 16 -18.51 -3.97 -2.95
N GLU A 17 -18.55 -5.26 -2.65
CA GLU A 17 -19.68 -6.15 -2.98
C GLU A 17 -20.96 -5.78 -2.23
N GLN A 18 -20.87 -5.48 -0.93
CA GLN A 18 -22.03 -5.20 -0.07
C GLN A 18 -22.64 -3.82 -0.31
N TYR A 19 -21.80 -2.80 -0.53
CA TYR A 19 -22.24 -1.40 -0.58
C TYR A 19 -22.20 -0.80 -1.98
N GLY A 20 -21.77 -1.55 -3.00
CA GLY A 20 -21.67 -1.06 -4.37
C GLY A 20 -20.61 0.02 -4.54
N THR A 21 -19.52 -0.06 -3.76
CA THR A 21 -18.37 0.86 -3.84
C THR A 21 -17.26 0.28 -4.71
N ASP A 22 -16.25 1.09 -5.00
CA ASP A 22 -15.07 0.70 -5.80
C ASP A 22 -13.78 1.22 -5.15
N PHE A 23 -13.56 0.85 -3.89
CA PHE A 23 -12.31 1.18 -3.20
C PHE A 23 -11.17 0.29 -3.67
N ALA A 24 -10.04 0.92 -3.96
CA ALA A 24 -8.76 0.28 -4.26
C ALA A 24 -7.65 0.99 -3.46
N ILE A 25 -7.81 1.06 -2.15
CA ILE A 25 -6.92 1.78 -1.24
C ILE A 25 -5.77 0.85 -0.85
N PRO A 26 -4.50 1.17 -1.18
CA PRO A 26 -3.35 0.35 -0.79
C PRO A 26 -3.19 0.24 0.73
N VAL A 27 -2.87 -0.94 1.23
CA VAL A 27 -2.75 -1.21 2.66
C VAL A 27 -1.33 -1.68 2.99
N LEU A 28 -0.62 -0.96 3.86
CA LEU A 28 0.72 -1.36 4.30
C LEU A 28 0.72 -1.75 5.78
N HIS A 29 1.43 -2.83 6.11
CA HIS A 29 1.87 -3.04 7.47
C HIS A 29 3.04 -2.09 7.77
N LEU A 30 3.14 -1.62 9.01
CA LEU A 30 4.19 -0.67 9.40
C LEU A 30 5.61 -1.18 9.09
N ALA A 31 5.83 -2.49 9.22
CA ALA A 31 7.10 -3.14 8.84
C ALA A 31 7.40 -3.05 7.33
N GLN A 32 6.38 -3.15 6.46
CA GLN A 32 6.56 -2.99 5.01
C GLN A 32 6.93 -1.55 4.69
N LEU A 33 6.25 -0.57 5.30
CA LEU A 33 6.58 0.84 5.15
C LEU A 33 8.03 1.14 5.57
N TYR A 34 8.47 0.59 6.70
CA TYR A 34 9.85 0.73 7.13
C TYR A 34 10.84 0.04 6.21
N GLY A 35 10.52 -1.16 5.71
CA GLY A 35 11.35 -1.87 4.73
C GLY A 35 11.60 -1.01 3.49
N LEU A 36 10.54 -0.47 2.91
CA LEU A 36 10.64 0.45 1.76
C LEU A 36 11.50 1.68 2.08
N ALA A 37 11.27 2.32 3.23
CA ALA A 37 12.04 3.49 3.65
C ALA A 37 13.53 3.18 3.89
N MET A 38 13.86 1.95 4.25
CA MET A 38 15.23 1.47 4.43
C MET A 38 15.89 1.00 3.11
N GLY A 39 15.19 1.12 1.98
CA GLY A 39 15.70 0.76 0.66
C GLY A 39 15.46 -0.68 0.24
N LEU A 40 14.60 -1.43 0.94
CA LEU A 40 14.12 -2.72 0.45
C LEU A 40 13.20 -2.52 -0.75
N SER A 41 13.27 -3.44 -1.71
CA SER A 41 12.38 -3.46 -2.86
C SER A 41 10.93 -3.83 -2.47
N PRO A 42 9.93 -3.46 -3.30
CA PRO A 42 8.55 -3.91 -3.14
C PRO A 42 8.39 -5.43 -3.04
N GLU A 43 9.21 -6.18 -3.79
CA GLU A 43 9.21 -7.65 -3.79
C GLU A 43 9.75 -8.22 -2.48
N GLU A 44 10.83 -7.65 -1.93
CA GLU A 44 11.34 -8.02 -0.59
C GLU A 44 10.33 -7.71 0.53
N CYS A 45 9.47 -6.71 0.33
CA CYS A 45 8.36 -6.38 1.22
C CYS A 45 7.07 -7.19 0.93
N THR A 46 7.13 -8.14 -0.02
CA THR A 46 6.03 -9.02 -0.44
C THR A 46 4.73 -8.29 -0.78
N LEU A 47 4.84 -7.13 -1.45
CA LEU A 47 3.68 -6.31 -1.80
C LEU A 47 2.82 -6.93 -2.91
N ASP A 48 3.40 -7.81 -3.73
CA ASP A 48 2.75 -8.59 -4.78
C ASP A 48 1.71 -9.61 -4.26
N LYS A 49 1.69 -9.84 -2.94
CA LYS A 49 0.75 -10.77 -2.29
C LYS A 49 -0.51 -10.09 -1.75
N GLN A 50 -0.59 -8.76 -1.82
CA GLN A 50 -1.77 -8.01 -1.38
C GLN A 50 -2.92 -8.20 -2.37
N ILE A 51 -4.15 -8.18 -1.86
CA ILE A 51 -5.36 -8.26 -2.68
C ILE A 51 -5.56 -6.96 -3.45
N VAL A 52 -5.32 -5.83 -2.81
CA VAL A 52 -5.34 -4.52 -3.44
C VAL A 52 -3.94 -4.20 -3.94
N ASP A 53 -3.82 -3.89 -5.24
CA ASP A 53 -2.56 -3.55 -5.88
C ASP A 53 -1.99 -2.23 -5.32
N PRO A 54 -0.80 -2.25 -4.68
CA PRO A 54 -0.19 -1.06 -4.11
C PRO A 54 0.70 -0.29 -5.10
N SER A 55 0.75 -0.67 -6.38
CA SER A 55 1.69 -0.12 -7.37
C SER A 55 1.62 1.42 -7.48
N GLU A 56 0.42 2.00 -7.52
CA GLU A 56 0.26 3.47 -7.57
C GLU A 56 0.86 4.18 -6.34
N LEU A 57 0.81 3.55 -5.16
CA LEU A 57 1.41 4.12 -3.95
C LEU A 57 2.93 4.11 -4.07
N ILE A 58 3.50 3.03 -4.59
CA ILE A 58 4.96 2.91 -4.77
C ILE A 58 5.47 3.94 -5.77
N GLU A 59 4.76 4.17 -6.87
CA GLU A 59 5.11 5.24 -7.83
C GLU A 59 5.11 6.63 -7.17
N LYS A 60 4.09 6.93 -6.35
CA LYS A 60 4.00 8.19 -5.61
C LYS A 60 5.11 8.35 -4.56
N MET A 61 5.55 7.26 -3.93
CA MET A 61 6.64 7.28 -2.96
C MET A 61 8.01 7.54 -3.62
N ASN A 62 8.18 7.15 -4.88
CA ASN A 62 9.42 7.34 -5.64
C ASN A 62 9.49 8.69 -6.37
N THR A 63 8.38 9.43 -6.42
CA THR A 63 8.35 10.76 -7.04
C THR A 63 8.97 11.77 -6.06
N PRO A 64 9.99 12.55 -6.46
CA PRO A 64 10.55 13.60 -5.60
C PRO A 64 9.43 14.57 -5.20
N LYS A 65 9.30 14.86 -3.91
CA LYS A 65 8.34 15.87 -3.46
C LYS A 65 8.81 17.24 -3.94
N GLU A 66 7.87 18.08 -4.38
CA GLU A 66 8.14 19.45 -4.85
C GLU A 66 8.90 20.32 -3.82
N GLU A 67 8.87 19.96 -2.53
CA GLU A 67 9.63 20.62 -1.46
C GLU A 67 11.15 20.31 -1.47
N GLU A 68 11.62 19.19 -2.05
CA GLU A 68 13.05 18.85 -2.14
C GLU A 68 13.74 19.41 -3.40
N ALA A 69 12.99 19.98 -4.35
CA ALA A 69 13.55 20.58 -5.58
C ALA A 69 13.88 22.08 -5.43
N ALA A 70 13.58 22.68 -4.27
CA ALA A 70 13.77 24.10 -3.98
C ALA A 70 14.89 24.40 -2.97
N GLU A 71 15.64 23.40 -2.53
CA GLU A 71 16.86 23.55 -1.72
C GLU A 71 18.12 23.21 -2.51
#